data_AF-A0A962YRN4-F1
#
_entry.id   AF-A0A962YRN4-F1
#
_cell.length_a   1.000
_cell.length_b   1.000
_cell.length_c   1.000
_cell.angle_alpha   90.00
_cell.angle_beta   90.00
_cell.angle_gamma   90.00
#
_symmetry.space_group_name_H-M   'P 1'
#
loop_
_entity.id
_entity.type
_entity.pdbx_description
1 polymer ?
#
loop_
_entity_poly.entity_id
_entity_poly.type
_entity_poly.pdbx_seq_one_letter_code
_entity_poly.pdbx_strand_id
1 'polypeptide(L)'
;MLKHIIRPAVEECGYKAIRADEIDKPGIITSQVIQHVISDPLVIADLSETNPNVFYELAIRHAIRKPLVQIIQKGERIPFDVAGTRTVQFDHKDLDSVDEAKTAIVDQIKALEKDPNDIETPISLSLDLQTLRQSDNPEERSLADIVSAITAMKNGLSKLEERIVFTSGPDSKLFHELMERVDILPQRIAKEFLNSPKSLKSNRIVDPFVVRELTNMLPKRSSGPISLLIVLSVYRDTFPWLYEIGMEAYRRATAGDWTGAREVIKDLQMMAETSLRGPIMEELFGNRKEAYMLMEELPFLLERVADEAMMKSEKNHNKQVNKDASR
;
A
#
# COMPACT_ATOMS: atom_id res chain seq x y z
N MET A 1 -30.86 -23.00 2.91
CA MET A 1 -29.59 -22.27 2.70
C MET A 1 -28.51 -22.62 3.72
N LEU A 2 -28.57 -22.15 5.00
CA LEU A 2 -27.48 -22.33 5.97
C LEU A 2 -26.99 -23.79 6.12
N LYS A 3 -27.92 -24.73 6.36
CA LYS A 3 -27.59 -26.13 6.64
C LYS A 3 -27.03 -26.91 5.44
N HIS A 4 -27.46 -26.55 4.22
CA HIS A 4 -27.24 -27.37 3.04
C HIS A 4 -26.24 -26.77 2.04
N ILE A 5 -25.96 -25.47 2.14
CA ILE A 5 -25.05 -24.76 1.24
C ILE A 5 -23.88 -24.18 2.04
N ILE A 6 -24.18 -23.24 2.95
CA ILE A 6 -23.17 -22.44 3.65
C ILE A 6 -22.34 -23.30 4.60
N ARG A 7 -22.99 -24.03 5.52
CA ARG A 7 -22.29 -24.81 6.55
C ARG A 7 -21.36 -25.88 5.93
N PRO A 8 -21.81 -26.70 4.96
CA PRO A 8 -20.92 -27.65 4.28
C PRO A 8 -19.75 -26.97 3.55
N ALA A 9 -19.97 -25.81 2.91
CA ALA A 9 -18.91 -25.11 2.20
C ALA A 9 -17.85 -24.55 3.15
N VAL A 10 -18.25 -23.88 4.23
CA VAL A 10 -17.30 -23.25 5.16
C VAL A 10 -16.58 -24.26 6.04
N GLU A 11 -17.24 -25.36 6.43
CA GLU A 11 -16.61 -26.45 7.19
C GLU A 11 -15.54 -27.17 6.36
N GLU A 12 -15.75 -27.32 5.05
CA GLU A 12 -14.75 -27.84 4.12
C GLU A 12 -13.49 -26.96 4.06
N CYS A 13 -13.65 -25.65 4.27
CA CYS A 13 -12.56 -24.68 4.37
C CYS A 13 -12.03 -24.49 5.82
N GLY A 14 -12.48 -25.29 6.79
CA GLY A 14 -11.99 -25.22 8.18
C GLY A 14 -12.64 -24.13 9.04
N TYR A 15 -13.71 -23.49 8.59
CA TYR A 15 -14.45 -22.49 9.34
C TYR A 15 -15.66 -23.09 10.07
N LYS A 16 -16.10 -22.40 11.12
CA LYS A 16 -17.37 -22.67 11.80
C LYS A 16 -18.40 -21.61 11.44
N ALA A 17 -19.52 -22.02 10.85
CA ALA A 17 -20.63 -21.11 10.55
C ALA A 17 -21.32 -20.65 11.85
N ILE A 18 -21.48 -19.33 12.02
CA ILE A 18 -22.30 -18.71 13.06
C ILE A 18 -23.35 -17.86 12.34
N ARG A 19 -24.64 -18.08 12.64
CA ARG A 19 -25.72 -17.27 12.07
C ARG A 19 -26.04 -16.10 13.00
N ALA A 20 -26.23 -14.91 12.44
CA ALA A 20 -26.39 -13.67 13.20
C ALA A 20 -27.63 -13.68 14.14
N ASP A 21 -28.70 -14.39 13.76
CA ASP A 21 -29.92 -14.55 14.56
C ASP A 21 -29.83 -15.64 15.65
N GLU A 22 -28.77 -16.45 15.67
CA GLU A 22 -28.50 -17.46 16.71
C GLU A 22 -27.66 -16.90 17.87
N ILE A 23 -27.34 -15.60 17.84
CA ILE A 23 -26.53 -14.93 18.86
C ILE A 23 -27.43 -14.44 20.01
N ASP A 24 -27.88 -15.39 20.84
CA ASP A 24 -28.87 -15.21 21.92
C ASP A 24 -28.34 -14.53 23.21
N LYS A 25 -27.51 -13.49 23.14
CA LYS A 25 -27.03 -12.79 24.36
C LYS A 25 -27.82 -11.50 24.65
N PRO A 26 -28.26 -11.24 25.89
CA PRO A 26 -28.92 -9.99 26.27
C PRO A 26 -28.05 -8.76 25.96
N GLY A 27 -28.58 -7.83 25.16
CA GLY A 27 -27.90 -6.61 24.71
C GLY A 27 -28.60 -5.98 23.49
N ILE A 28 -28.09 -4.86 22.97
CA ILE A 28 -28.53 -4.35 21.67
C ILE A 28 -27.98 -5.29 20.61
N ILE A 29 -28.86 -6.06 19.95
CA ILE A 29 -28.53 -7.11 18.96
C ILE A 29 -27.52 -6.59 17.91
N THR A 30 -27.60 -5.32 17.55
CA THR A 30 -26.71 -4.70 16.55
C THR A 30 -25.24 -4.67 16.97
N SER A 31 -24.88 -4.58 18.26
CA SER A 31 -23.46 -4.46 18.64
C SER A 31 -22.68 -5.76 18.46
N GLN A 32 -23.32 -6.92 18.66
CA GLN A 32 -22.66 -8.22 18.57
C GLN A 32 -22.52 -8.68 17.12
N VAL A 33 -23.55 -8.50 16.30
CA VAL A 33 -23.47 -8.78 14.86
C VAL A 33 -22.39 -7.89 14.23
N ILE A 34 -22.37 -6.59 14.54
CA ILE A 34 -21.30 -5.69 14.06
C ILE A 34 -19.92 -6.15 14.56
N GLN A 35 -19.81 -6.61 15.81
CA GLN A 35 -18.55 -7.14 16.32
C GLN A 35 -18.06 -8.31 15.47
N HIS A 36 -18.92 -9.28 15.16
CA HIS A 36 -18.59 -10.40 14.29
C HIS A 36 -18.23 -9.93 12.86
N VAL A 37 -18.99 -8.99 12.31
CA VAL A 37 -18.69 -8.37 11.01
C VAL A 37 -17.31 -7.71 11.01
N ILE A 38 -16.84 -7.17 12.13
CA ILE A 38 -15.51 -6.56 12.27
C ILE A 38 -14.42 -7.59 12.56
N SER A 39 -14.65 -8.52 13.48
CA SER A 39 -13.62 -9.41 14.01
C SER A 39 -13.38 -10.63 13.14
N ASP A 40 -14.44 -11.22 12.61
CA ASP A 40 -14.37 -12.58 12.08
C ASP A 40 -13.54 -12.64 10.79
N PRO A 41 -12.81 -13.74 10.56
CA PRO A 41 -11.91 -13.86 9.41
C PRO A 41 -12.67 -13.88 8.08
N LEU A 42 -13.91 -14.35 8.07
CA LEU A 42 -14.76 -14.45 6.87
C LEU A 42 -16.21 -14.08 7.22
N VAL A 43 -16.87 -13.34 6.33
CA VAL A 43 -18.31 -13.09 6.39
C VAL A 43 -18.95 -13.59 5.10
N ILE A 44 -20.10 -14.24 5.23
CA ILE A 44 -20.98 -14.57 4.09
C ILE A 44 -22.21 -13.70 4.22
N ALA A 45 -22.43 -12.80 3.26
CA ALA A 45 -23.56 -11.90 3.22
C ALA A 45 -24.64 -12.42 2.28
N ASP A 46 -25.82 -12.68 2.82
CA ASP A 46 -27.00 -13.04 2.04
C ASP A 46 -27.77 -11.79 1.62
N LEU A 47 -27.72 -11.48 0.33
CA LEU A 47 -28.35 -10.31 -0.27
C LEU A 47 -29.80 -10.58 -0.71
N SER A 48 -30.31 -11.79 -0.48
CA SER A 48 -31.69 -12.16 -0.83
C SER A 48 -32.71 -11.30 -0.07
N GLU A 49 -33.88 -11.11 -0.66
CA GLU A 49 -35.01 -10.33 -0.10
C GLU A 49 -34.70 -8.84 0.17
N THR A 50 -33.51 -8.35 -0.23
CA THR A 50 -33.10 -6.94 -0.09
C THR A 50 -33.18 -6.41 1.35
N ASN A 51 -32.67 -7.16 2.33
CA ASN A 51 -32.68 -6.75 3.73
C ASN A 51 -31.75 -5.55 4.02
N PRO A 52 -32.27 -4.37 4.45
CA PRO A 52 -31.48 -3.16 4.72
C PRO A 52 -30.34 -3.35 5.73
N ASN A 53 -30.51 -4.23 6.72
CA ASN A 53 -29.50 -4.45 7.76
C ASN A 53 -28.24 -5.09 7.18
N VAL A 54 -28.40 -6.01 6.22
CA VAL A 54 -27.27 -6.67 5.56
C VAL A 54 -26.43 -5.66 4.79
N PHE A 55 -27.04 -4.66 4.14
CA PHE A 55 -26.28 -3.61 3.43
C PHE A 55 -25.43 -2.75 4.37
N TYR A 56 -25.95 -2.46 5.57
CA TYR A 56 -25.19 -1.73 6.56
C TYR A 56 -23.97 -2.52 7.04
N GLU A 57 -24.15 -3.81 7.33
CA GLU A 57 -23.08 -4.73 7.72
C GLU A 57 -22.05 -4.92 6.59
N LEU A 58 -22.53 -5.01 5.35
CA LEU A 58 -21.71 -5.12 4.15
C LEU A 58 -20.83 -3.88 3.97
N ALA A 59 -21.37 -2.69 4.16
CA ALA A 59 -20.61 -1.44 4.08
C ALA A 59 -19.49 -1.39 5.14
N ILE A 60 -19.77 -1.82 6.37
CA ILE A 60 -18.74 -1.94 7.43
C ILE A 60 -17.67 -2.96 7.03
N ARG A 61 -18.08 -4.14 6.53
CA ARG A 61 -17.15 -5.19 6.09
C ARG A 61 -16.25 -4.72 4.94
N HIS A 62 -16.80 -3.94 4.01
CA HIS A 62 -16.04 -3.35 2.94
C HIS A 62 -15.00 -2.33 3.43
N ALA A 63 -15.31 -1.58 4.49
CA ALA A 63 -14.41 -0.56 5.04
C ALA A 63 -13.20 -1.17 5.75
N ILE A 64 -13.40 -2.31 6.42
CA ILE A 64 -12.33 -3.02 7.13
C ILE A 64 -11.49 -3.94 6.24
N ARG A 65 -11.87 -4.12 4.96
CA ARG A 65 -11.17 -4.95 3.96
C ARG A 65 -10.85 -6.37 4.42
N LYS A 66 -11.83 -7.06 5.00
CA LYS A 66 -11.71 -8.47 5.38
C LYS A 66 -12.52 -9.39 4.45
N PRO A 67 -12.15 -10.68 4.33
CA PRO A 67 -12.80 -11.61 3.42
C PRO A 67 -14.32 -11.61 3.52
N LEU A 68 -14.97 -11.54 2.36
CA LEU A 68 -16.41 -11.43 2.21
C LEU A 68 -16.86 -12.21 0.98
N VAL A 69 -17.87 -13.07 1.14
CA VAL A 69 -18.55 -13.76 0.05
C VAL A 69 -19.99 -13.28 0.02
N GLN A 70 -20.45 -12.83 -1.15
CA GLN A 70 -21.84 -12.42 -1.37
C GLN A 70 -22.63 -13.58 -1.98
N ILE A 71 -23.81 -13.85 -1.43
CA ILE A 71 -24.75 -14.83 -1.98
C ILE A 71 -26.09 -14.16 -2.24
N ILE A 72 -26.83 -14.65 -3.24
CA ILE A 72 -28.18 -14.15 -3.56
C ILE A 72 -29.04 -15.26 -4.17
N GLN A 73 -30.33 -15.20 -3.92
CA GLN A 73 -31.28 -16.08 -4.58
C GLN A 73 -31.34 -15.81 -6.09
N LYS A 74 -31.29 -16.89 -6.89
CA LYS A 74 -31.36 -16.84 -8.34
C LYS A 74 -32.67 -16.19 -8.79
N GLY A 75 -32.57 -15.21 -9.69
CA GLY A 75 -33.70 -14.44 -10.20
C GLY A 75 -33.96 -13.12 -9.44
N GLU A 76 -33.31 -12.90 -8.31
CA GLU A 76 -33.32 -11.59 -7.65
C GLU A 76 -32.29 -10.64 -8.27
N ARG A 77 -32.61 -9.34 -8.26
CA ARG A 77 -31.75 -8.31 -8.82
C ARG A 77 -30.66 -7.95 -7.82
N ILE A 78 -29.41 -8.12 -8.21
CA ILE A 78 -28.26 -7.62 -7.43
C ILE A 78 -28.34 -6.07 -7.40
N PRO A 79 -28.32 -5.45 -6.22
CA PRO A 79 -28.34 -3.99 -6.09
C PRO A 79 -27.12 -3.36 -6.76
N PHE A 80 -27.32 -2.20 -7.39
CA PHE A 80 -26.29 -1.55 -8.20
C PHE A 80 -25.00 -1.28 -7.41
N ASP A 81 -25.11 -0.92 -6.13
CA ASP A 81 -23.97 -0.58 -5.26
C ASP A 81 -23.01 -1.75 -4.99
N VAL A 82 -23.46 -2.98 -5.22
CA VAL A 82 -22.69 -4.22 -4.96
C VAL A 82 -22.51 -5.08 -6.21
N ALA A 83 -23.06 -4.64 -7.36
CA ALA A 83 -23.02 -5.38 -8.62
C ALA A 83 -21.60 -5.57 -9.18
N GLY A 84 -20.64 -4.74 -8.77
CA GLY A 84 -19.23 -4.87 -9.13
C GLY A 84 -18.49 -6.00 -8.40
N THR A 85 -19.10 -6.63 -7.39
CA THR A 85 -18.51 -7.74 -6.64
C THR A 85 -19.09 -9.07 -7.10
N ARG A 86 -18.23 -10.10 -7.23
CA ARG A 86 -18.66 -11.43 -7.63
C ARG A 86 -19.64 -12.01 -6.59
N THR A 87 -20.89 -12.20 -6.99
CA THR A 87 -21.96 -12.75 -6.14
C THR A 87 -22.27 -14.18 -6.56
N VAL A 88 -22.36 -15.12 -5.61
CA VAL A 88 -22.80 -16.49 -5.84
C VAL A 88 -24.33 -16.52 -5.90
N GLN A 89 -24.88 -17.05 -6.98
CA GLN A 89 -26.33 -17.24 -7.09
C GLN A 89 -26.70 -18.67 -6.69
N PHE A 90 -27.82 -18.83 -5.99
CA PHE A 90 -28.34 -20.15 -5.63
C PHE A 90 -29.86 -20.23 -5.83
N ASP A 91 -30.36 -21.41 -6.21
CA ASP A 91 -31.77 -21.74 -6.19
C ASP A 91 -32.00 -22.92 -5.23
N HIS A 92 -32.84 -22.72 -4.21
CA HIS A 92 -33.13 -23.75 -3.22
C HIS A 92 -34.05 -24.87 -3.76
N LYS A 93 -34.64 -24.69 -4.95
CA LYS A 93 -35.51 -25.67 -5.61
C LYS A 93 -34.76 -26.57 -6.58
N ASP A 94 -33.51 -26.24 -6.87
CA ASP A 94 -32.66 -26.93 -7.83
C ASP A 94 -31.44 -27.52 -7.11
N LEU A 95 -31.37 -28.85 -7.05
CA LEU A 95 -30.29 -29.55 -6.35
C LEU A 95 -28.93 -29.34 -7.02
N ASP A 96 -28.91 -29.19 -8.34
CA ASP A 96 -27.67 -28.93 -9.07
C ASP A 96 -27.17 -27.51 -8.73
N SER A 97 -28.09 -26.53 -8.68
CA SER A 97 -27.76 -25.17 -8.24
C SER A 97 -27.24 -25.10 -6.80
N VAL A 98 -27.73 -25.96 -5.91
CA VAL A 98 -27.24 -26.06 -4.52
C VAL A 98 -25.79 -26.53 -4.47
N ASP A 99 -25.42 -27.54 -5.27
CA ASP A 99 -24.06 -28.07 -5.31
C ASP A 99 -23.09 -27.11 -6.02
N GLU A 100 -23.55 -26.47 -7.10
CA GLU A 100 -22.82 -25.39 -7.78
C GLU A 100 -22.54 -24.22 -6.83
N ALA A 101 -23.54 -23.77 -6.06
CA ALA A 101 -23.38 -22.68 -5.11
C ALA A 101 -22.41 -23.04 -3.99
N LYS A 102 -22.49 -24.28 -3.47
CA LYS A 102 -21.53 -24.79 -2.47
C LYS A 102 -20.10 -24.73 -3.02
N THR A 103 -19.89 -25.28 -4.21
CA THR A 103 -18.58 -25.30 -4.88
C THR A 103 -18.06 -23.87 -5.13
N ALA A 104 -18.92 -22.98 -5.61
CA ALA A 104 -18.57 -21.59 -5.86
C ALA A 104 -18.18 -20.83 -4.58
N ILE A 105 -18.84 -21.09 -3.44
CA ILE A 105 -18.45 -20.52 -2.14
C ILE A 105 -17.08 -21.04 -1.73
N VAL A 106 -16.83 -22.36 -1.83
CA VAL A 106 -15.53 -22.97 -1.49
C VAL A 106 -14.41 -22.35 -2.34
N ASP A 107 -14.62 -22.20 -3.64
CA ASP A 107 -13.63 -21.62 -4.55
C ASP A 107 -13.34 -20.15 -4.21
N GLN A 108 -14.38 -19.37 -3.87
CA GLN A 108 -14.19 -17.98 -3.46
C GLN A 108 -13.44 -17.87 -2.13
N ILE A 109 -13.76 -18.71 -1.14
CA ILE A 109 -13.04 -18.72 0.15
C ILE A 109 -11.56 -19.04 -0.07
N LYS A 110 -11.25 -20.10 -0.84
CA LYS A 110 -9.87 -20.47 -1.16
C LYS A 110 -9.13 -19.39 -1.94
N ALA A 111 -9.82 -18.63 -2.80
CA ALA A 111 -9.23 -17.49 -3.50
C ALA A 111 -8.90 -16.35 -2.54
N LEU A 112 -9.82 -16.02 -1.61
CA LEU A 112 -9.62 -14.99 -0.60
C LEU A 112 -8.52 -15.34 0.41
N GLU A 113 -8.27 -16.62 0.68
CA GLU A 113 -7.18 -17.07 1.57
C GLU A 113 -5.79 -16.97 0.93
N LYS A 114 -5.70 -17.09 -0.40
CA LYS A 114 -4.41 -17.01 -1.10
C LYS A 114 -3.80 -15.61 -1.07
N ASP A 115 -4.64 -14.58 -1.07
CA ASP A 115 -4.21 -13.19 -0.99
C ASP A 115 -5.10 -12.37 -0.04
N PRO A 116 -4.86 -12.43 1.28
CA PRO A 116 -5.67 -11.74 2.27
C PRO A 116 -5.57 -10.21 2.20
N ASN A 117 -4.55 -9.67 1.52
CA ASN A 117 -4.27 -8.23 1.46
C ASN A 117 -4.83 -7.57 0.19
N ASP A 118 -5.23 -8.35 -0.83
CA ASP A 118 -5.76 -7.86 -2.11
C ASP A 118 -7.29 -7.95 -2.20
N ILE A 119 -7.99 -7.56 -1.12
CA ILE A 119 -9.46 -7.56 -1.09
C ILE A 119 -9.98 -6.24 -1.65
N GLU A 120 -10.32 -6.26 -2.94
CA GLU A 120 -10.98 -5.14 -3.63
C GLU A 120 -12.43 -4.98 -3.15
N THR A 121 -12.84 -3.77 -2.79
CA THR A 121 -14.21 -3.45 -2.37
C THR A 121 -14.72 -2.22 -3.12
N PRO A 122 -16.05 -2.01 -3.25
CA PRO A 122 -16.58 -0.83 -3.95
C PRO A 122 -16.08 0.51 -3.42
N ILE A 123 -15.66 0.56 -2.15
CA ILE A 123 -15.14 1.75 -1.47
C ILE A 123 -13.62 1.75 -1.32
N SER A 124 -12.91 0.65 -1.64
CA SER A 124 -11.46 0.55 -1.46
C SER A 124 -10.73 1.63 -2.25
N LEU A 125 -11.08 1.81 -3.53
CA LEU A 125 -10.47 2.85 -4.37
C LEU A 125 -10.63 4.26 -3.76
N SER A 126 -11.79 4.57 -3.20
CA SER A 126 -12.03 5.90 -2.61
C SER A 126 -11.19 6.13 -1.35
N LEU A 127 -11.02 5.09 -0.54
CA LEU A 127 -10.17 5.12 0.67
C LEU A 127 -8.68 5.21 0.31
N ASP A 128 -8.25 4.47 -0.72
CA ASP A 128 -6.87 4.54 -1.20
C ASP A 128 -6.56 5.92 -1.78
N LEU A 129 -7.48 6.52 -2.54
CA LEU A 129 -7.31 7.89 -3.05
C LEU A 129 -7.26 8.94 -1.94
N GLN A 130 -8.06 8.81 -0.88
CA GLN A 130 -7.96 9.72 0.27
C GLN A 130 -6.61 9.59 0.98
N THR A 131 -6.13 8.36 1.17
CA THR A 131 -4.83 8.10 1.79
C THR A 131 -3.70 8.69 0.94
N LEU A 132 -3.73 8.48 -0.37
CA LEU A 132 -2.76 9.03 -1.32
C LEU A 132 -2.80 10.57 -1.36
N ARG A 133 -3.98 11.19 -1.24
CA ARG A 133 -4.11 12.65 -1.13
C ARG A 133 -3.54 13.22 0.15
N GLN A 134 -3.60 12.46 1.24
CA GLN A 134 -3.07 12.85 2.54
C GLN A 134 -1.59 12.48 2.71
N SER A 135 -0.99 11.81 1.72
CA SER A 135 0.42 11.45 1.76
C SER A 135 1.33 12.67 1.67
N ASP A 136 2.44 12.63 2.41
CA ASP A 136 3.50 13.63 2.33
C ASP A 136 4.24 13.59 0.98
N ASN A 137 4.08 12.52 0.19
CA ASN A 137 4.71 12.35 -1.12
C ASN A 137 3.97 13.15 -2.23
N PRO A 138 4.63 14.08 -2.95
CA PRO A 138 4.01 14.84 -4.05
C PRO A 138 3.54 13.98 -5.23
N GLU A 139 4.21 12.87 -5.53
CA GLU A 139 3.85 11.98 -6.64
C GLU A 139 2.55 11.22 -6.34
N GLU A 140 2.40 10.73 -5.11
CA GLU A 140 1.17 10.04 -4.65
C GLU A 140 -0.04 10.97 -4.66
N ARG A 141 0.14 12.24 -4.27
CA ARG A 141 -0.91 13.27 -4.38
C ARG A 141 -1.30 13.52 -5.84
N SER A 142 -0.32 13.67 -6.73
CA SER A 142 -0.58 13.86 -8.17
C SER A 142 -1.28 12.65 -8.80
N LEU A 143 -0.94 11.43 -8.38
CA LEU A 143 -1.58 10.21 -8.84
C LEU A 143 -3.03 10.14 -8.37
N ALA A 144 -3.31 10.50 -7.13
CA ALA A 144 -4.67 10.55 -6.62
C ALA A 144 -5.56 11.52 -7.41
N ASP A 145 -4.99 12.65 -7.86
CA ASP A 145 -5.69 13.60 -8.70
C ASP A 145 -5.93 13.09 -10.13
N ILE A 146 -4.96 12.37 -10.72
CA ILE A 146 -5.13 11.71 -12.03
C ILE A 146 -6.24 10.64 -11.95
N VAL A 147 -6.19 9.77 -10.96
CA VAL A 147 -7.19 8.70 -10.80
C VAL A 147 -8.56 9.33 -10.51
N SER A 148 -8.64 10.37 -9.68
CA SER A 148 -9.89 11.11 -9.45
C SER A 148 -10.47 11.72 -10.74
N ALA A 149 -9.61 12.27 -11.61
CA ALA A 149 -10.03 12.80 -12.91
C ALA A 149 -10.58 11.71 -13.83
N ILE A 150 -9.96 10.52 -13.83
CA ILE A 150 -10.43 9.35 -14.58
C ILE A 150 -11.78 8.87 -14.03
N THR A 151 -11.96 8.79 -12.70
CA THR A 151 -13.23 8.41 -12.09
C THR A 151 -14.34 9.43 -12.39
N ALA A 152 -14.03 10.73 -12.36
CA ALA A 152 -14.99 11.77 -12.74
C ALA A 152 -15.37 11.69 -14.22
N MET A 153 -14.41 11.36 -15.10
CA MET A 153 -14.64 11.13 -16.52
C MET A 153 -15.53 9.92 -16.75
N LYS A 154 -15.29 8.81 -16.02
CA LYS A 154 -16.16 7.62 -16.01
C LYS A 154 -17.59 7.98 -15.63
N ASN A 155 -17.78 8.70 -14.51
CA ASN A 155 -19.12 9.11 -14.07
C ASN A 155 -19.82 10.03 -15.08
N GLY A 156 -19.06 10.89 -15.78
CA GLY A 156 -19.56 11.69 -16.89
C GLY A 156 -19.99 10.84 -18.09
N LEU A 157 -19.23 9.79 -18.40
CA LEU A 157 -19.53 8.82 -19.46
C LEU A 157 -20.77 7.97 -19.15
N SER A 158 -20.93 7.49 -17.91
CA SER A 158 -22.14 6.76 -17.49
C SER A 158 -23.40 7.65 -17.51
N LYS A 159 -23.28 8.95 -17.19
CA LYS A 159 -24.39 9.92 -17.38
C LYS A 159 -24.70 10.19 -18.85
N LEU A 160 -23.71 10.07 -19.73
CA LEU A 160 -23.88 10.13 -21.18
C LEU A 160 -24.56 8.85 -21.69
N GLU A 161 -24.20 7.69 -21.15
CA GLU A 161 -24.84 6.40 -21.42
C GLU A 161 -26.34 6.44 -21.10
N GLU A 162 -26.74 6.93 -19.92
CA GLU A 162 -28.16 7.14 -19.57
C GLU A 162 -28.92 8.03 -20.57
N ARG A 163 -28.21 8.98 -21.22
CA ARG A 163 -28.78 9.88 -22.23
C ARG A 163 -28.78 9.28 -23.65
N ILE A 164 -27.85 8.37 -23.95
CA ILE A 164 -27.69 7.71 -25.25
C ILE A 164 -28.60 6.47 -25.37
N VAL A 165 -29.04 5.88 -24.25
CA VAL A 165 -30.01 4.75 -24.23
C VAL A 165 -31.33 5.08 -24.96
N PHE A 166 -31.60 6.34 -25.31
CA PHE A 166 -32.74 6.72 -26.16
C PHE A 166 -32.53 6.51 -27.67
N THR A 167 -31.34 6.12 -28.15
CA THR A 167 -31.11 5.83 -29.57
C THR A 167 -30.66 4.38 -29.77
N SER A 168 -31.64 3.48 -29.87
CA SER A 168 -31.44 2.07 -30.20
C SER A 168 -30.82 1.92 -31.60
N GLY A 169 -29.51 1.62 -31.67
CA GLY A 169 -28.79 1.40 -32.92
C GLY A 169 -27.54 0.52 -32.76
N PRO A 170 -26.92 0.09 -33.88
CA PRO A 170 -25.75 -0.81 -33.92
C PRO A 170 -24.55 -0.30 -33.12
N ASP A 171 -24.45 1.01 -32.93
CA ASP A 171 -23.40 1.66 -32.15
C ASP A 171 -23.47 1.32 -30.65
N SER A 172 -24.64 0.95 -30.12
CA SER A 172 -24.81 0.59 -28.70
C SER A 172 -24.00 -0.62 -28.26
N LYS A 173 -23.79 -1.62 -29.13
CA LYS A 173 -22.99 -2.82 -28.82
C LYS A 173 -21.50 -2.50 -28.75
N LEU A 174 -20.99 -1.75 -29.73
CA LEU A 174 -19.59 -1.31 -29.76
C LEU A 174 -19.30 -0.37 -28.58
N PHE A 175 -20.26 0.50 -28.24
CA PHE A 175 -20.18 1.39 -27.09
C PHE A 175 -20.25 0.63 -25.77
N HIS A 176 -21.13 -0.38 -25.64
CA HIS A 176 -21.15 -1.26 -24.47
C HIS A 176 -19.83 -2.02 -24.29
N GLU A 177 -19.24 -2.53 -25.37
CA GLU A 177 -17.95 -3.23 -25.31
C GLU A 177 -16.81 -2.26 -24.92
N LEU A 178 -16.84 -1.02 -25.42
CA LEU A 178 -15.92 0.04 -24.99
C LEU A 178 -16.12 0.40 -23.51
N MET A 179 -17.37 0.54 -23.04
CA MET A 179 -17.69 0.87 -21.66
C MET A 179 -17.29 -0.25 -20.70
N GLU A 180 -17.52 -1.51 -21.06
CA GLU A 180 -17.05 -2.67 -20.29
C GLU A 180 -15.52 -2.67 -20.14
N ARG A 181 -14.80 -2.31 -21.21
CA ARG A 181 -13.33 -2.15 -21.17
C ARG A 181 -12.89 -0.94 -20.36
N VAL A 182 -13.63 0.17 -20.39
CA VAL A 182 -13.34 1.38 -19.60
C VAL A 182 -13.67 1.19 -18.12
N ASP A 183 -14.68 0.40 -17.80
CA ASP A 183 -15.09 0.09 -16.43
C ASP A 183 -14.00 -0.64 -15.65
N ILE A 184 -13.32 -1.56 -16.32
CA ILE A 184 -12.23 -2.36 -15.76
C ILE A 184 -10.87 -1.65 -15.84
N LEU A 185 -10.74 -0.52 -16.56
CA LEU A 185 -9.45 0.16 -16.74
C LEU A 185 -8.87 0.70 -15.41
N PRO A 186 -9.63 1.39 -14.55
CA PRO A 186 -9.11 1.86 -13.26
C PRO A 186 -8.62 0.70 -12.38
N GLN A 187 -9.33 -0.42 -12.40
CA GLN A 187 -8.98 -1.64 -11.67
C GLN A 187 -7.75 -2.31 -12.29
N ARG A 188 -7.66 -2.43 -13.61
CA ARG A 188 -6.48 -2.96 -14.30
C ARG A 188 -5.24 -2.12 -14.08
N ILE A 189 -5.36 -0.79 -14.09
CA ILE A 189 -4.27 0.12 -13.78
C ILE A 189 -3.86 -0.08 -12.31
N ALA A 190 -4.80 -0.03 -11.36
CA ALA A 190 -4.49 -0.30 -9.95
C ALA A 190 -3.83 -1.69 -9.77
N LYS A 191 -4.33 -2.72 -10.46
CA LYS A 191 -3.87 -4.10 -10.40
C LYS A 191 -2.52 -4.33 -11.09
N GLU A 192 -2.21 -3.69 -12.21
CA GLU A 192 -0.87 -3.71 -12.84
C GLU A 192 0.16 -2.96 -11.98
N PHE A 193 -0.27 -1.95 -11.21
CA PHE A 193 0.58 -1.25 -10.25
C PHE A 193 0.78 -2.04 -8.96
N LEU A 194 -0.24 -2.75 -8.47
CA LEU A 194 -0.17 -3.62 -7.28
C LEU A 194 0.55 -4.96 -7.55
N ASN A 195 0.32 -5.56 -8.73
CA ASN A 195 1.00 -6.80 -9.19
C ASN A 195 2.29 -6.53 -9.97
N SER A 196 2.64 -5.27 -10.21
CA SER A 196 4.05 -4.96 -10.38
C SER A 196 4.74 -5.39 -9.08
N PRO A 197 5.89 -6.07 -9.12
CA PRO A 197 6.70 -6.40 -7.93
C PRO A 197 7.25 -5.16 -7.20
N LYS A 198 6.59 -4.00 -7.33
CA LYS A 198 6.93 -2.68 -6.82
C LYS A 198 6.04 -2.23 -5.66
N SER A 199 5.07 -3.03 -5.20
CA SER A 199 4.23 -2.62 -4.05
C SER A 199 4.91 -2.80 -2.67
N LEU A 200 6.14 -3.33 -2.61
CA LEU A 200 6.99 -3.16 -1.42
C LEU A 200 7.75 -1.83 -1.52
N LYS A 201 7.05 -0.74 -1.17
CA LYS A 201 7.54 0.65 -1.10
C LYS A 201 8.01 1.18 -2.46
N SER A 202 7.78 2.47 -2.70
CA SER A 202 8.51 3.19 -3.75
C SER A 202 10.00 3.01 -3.52
N ASN A 203 10.61 2.06 -4.22
CA ASN A 203 12.05 1.87 -4.24
C ASN A 203 12.54 2.24 -5.63
N ARG A 204 12.35 3.52 -5.99
CA ARG A 204 13.24 4.13 -6.97
C ARG A 204 14.57 4.34 -6.25
N ILE A 205 15.37 3.29 -6.20
CA ILE A 205 16.74 3.34 -5.72
C ILE A 205 17.43 4.42 -6.55
N VAL A 206 17.88 5.48 -5.89
CA VAL A 206 18.54 6.61 -6.56
C VAL A 206 19.76 6.06 -7.30
N ASP A 207 19.93 6.46 -8.56
CA ASP A 207 21.08 6.03 -9.34
C ASP A 207 22.38 6.46 -8.62
N PRO A 208 23.31 5.53 -8.33
CA PRO A 208 24.57 5.83 -7.65
C PRO A 208 25.38 6.96 -8.33
N PHE A 209 25.26 7.11 -9.65
CA PHE A 209 25.88 8.20 -10.40
C PHE A 209 25.32 9.56 -9.98
N VAL A 210 24.01 9.68 -9.79
CA VAL A 210 23.35 10.91 -9.33
C VAL A 210 23.82 11.26 -7.92
N VAL A 211 23.97 10.27 -7.04
CA VAL A 211 24.47 10.47 -5.67
C VAL A 211 25.89 11.01 -5.67
N ARG A 212 26.77 10.40 -6.48
CA ARG A 212 28.16 10.83 -6.62
C ARG A 212 28.26 12.26 -7.17
N GLU A 213 27.44 12.59 -8.16
CA GLU A 213 27.41 13.93 -8.76
C GLU A 213 26.85 14.97 -7.78
N LEU A 214 25.73 14.70 -7.11
CA LEU A 214 25.17 15.57 -6.07
C LEU A 214 26.18 15.88 -4.98
N THR A 215 26.91 14.86 -4.52
CA THR A 215 27.95 15.04 -3.50
C THR A 215 29.11 15.87 -4.02
N ASN A 216 29.50 15.74 -5.30
CA ASN A 216 30.53 16.57 -5.93
C ASN A 216 30.09 18.01 -6.21
N MET A 217 28.79 18.23 -6.41
CA MET A 217 28.19 19.55 -6.62
C MET A 217 28.03 20.34 -5.32
N LEU A 218 28.14 19.68 -4.15
CA LEU A 218 28.10 20.38 -2.87
C LEU A 218 29.20 21.45 -2.83
N PRO A 219 28.85 22.72 -2.52
CA PRO A 219 29.84 23.77 -2.48
C PRO A 219 30.95 23.37 -1.51
N LYS A 220 32.22 23.48 -1.90
CA LYS A 220 33.36 23.35 -0.95
C LYS A 220 33.22 24.27 0.29
N ARG A 221 32.31 25.25 0.24
CA ARG A 221 31.94 26.19 1.30
C ARG A 221 30.75 25.78 2.20
N SER A 222 30.07 24.66 1.98
CA SER A 222 28.99 24.21 2.88
C SER A 222 29.53 23.84 4.26
N SER A 223 28.72 24.03 5.30
CA SER A 223 29.02 23.55 6.66
C SER A 223 28.98 22.02 6.67
N GLY A 224 29.98 21.39 7.29
CA GLY A 224 30.09 19.93 7.37
C GLY A 224 28.79 19.16 7.67
N PRO A 225 27.88 19.63 8.57
CA PRO A 225 26.69 18.86 8.91
C PRO A 225 25.67 18.84 7.77
N ILE A 226 25.61 19.89 6.93
CA ILE A 226 24.68 19.95 5.80
C ILE A 226 25.10 18.93 4.73
N SER A 227 26.40 18.80 4.46
CA SER A 227 26.91 17.78 3.54
C SER A 227 26.60 16.38 4.05
N LEU A 228 26.71 16.14 5.37
CA LEU A 228 26.35 14.87 5.99
C LEU A 228 24.86 14.57 5.85
N LEU A 229 23.99 15.57 6.10
CA LEU A 229 22.55 15.41 5.94
C LEU A 229 22.13 15.10 4.50
N ILE A 230 22.76 15.73 3.52
CA ILE A 230 22.46 15.49 2.10
C ILE A 230 22.87 14.07 1.71
N VAL A 231 24.07 13.62 2.10
CA VAL A 231 24.50 12.23 1.87
C VAL A 231 23.50 11.26 2.51
N LEU A 232 23.14 11.47 3.77
CA LEU A 232 22.21 10.59 4.49
C LEU A 232 20.79 10.60 3.92
N SER A 233 20.32 11.72 3.37
CA SER A 233 18.94 11.86 2.86
C SER A 233 18.62 10.88 1.73
N VAL A 234 19.63 10.49 0.94
CA VAL A 234 19.52 9.49 -0.13
C VAL A 234 19.18 8.10 0.43
N TYR A 235 19.59 7.84 1.66
CA TYR A 235 19.46 6.54 2.32
C TYR A 235 18.21 6.48 3.21
N ARG A 236 17.46 7.58 3.38
CA ARG A 236 16.27 7.66 4.24
C ARG A 236 15.24 6.58 3.92
N ASP A 237 14.83 6.50 2.66
CA ASP A 237 13.75 5.60 2.23
C ASP A 237 14.29 4.22 1.84
N THR A 238 15.53 4.17 1.35
CA THR A 238 16.19 2.94 0.86
C THR A 238 16.76 2.09 2.01
N PHE A 239 17.41 2.70 3.00
CA PHE A 239 18.08 2.02 4.11
C PHE A 239 17.78 2.72 5.46
N PRO A 240 16.53 2.65 5.97
CA PRO A 240 16.10 3.44 7.12
C PRO A 240 16.96 3.24 8.38
N TRP A 241 17.45 2.02 8.61
CA TRP A 241 18.32 1.73 9.78
C TRP A 241 19.67 2.45 9.70
N LEU A 242 20.24 2.61 8.49
CA LEU A 242 21.48 3.38 8.28
C LEU A 242 21.23 4.88 8.39
N TYR A 243 20.08 5.34 7.88
CA TYR A 243 19.66 6.73 8.03
C TYR A 243 19.57 7.14 9.50
N GLU A 244 18.88 6.36 10.33
CA GLU A 244 18.72 6.66 11.77
C GLU A 244 20.06 6.72 12.51
N ILE A 245 20.98 5.79 12.23
CA ILE A 245 22.33 5.81 12.80
C ILE A 245 23.10 7.05 12.32
N GLY A 246 23.02 7.38 11.03
CA GLY A 246 23.66 8.56 10.47
C GLY A 246 23.10 9.87 11.03
N MET A 247 21.80 9.91 11.36
CA MET A 247 21.20 11.09 11.98
C MET A 247 21.76 11.38 13.37
N GLU A 248 22.27 10.38 14.08
CA GLU A 248 23.02 10.60 15.32
C GLU A 248 24.37 11.29 15.07
N ALA A 249 25.10 10.88 14.02
CA ALA A 249 26.31 11.58 13.59
C ALA A 249 26.00 13.05 13.18
N TYR A 250 24.89 13.27 12.48
CA TYR A 250 24.43 14.61 12.12
C TYR A 250 24.14 15.49 13.34
N ARG A 251 23.44 14.96 14.35
CA ARG A 251 23.15 15.72 15.60
C ARG A 251 24.42 16.12 16.34
N ARG A 252 25.42 15.24 16.42
CA ARG A 252 26.72 15.56 17.04
C ARG A 252 27.49 16.60 16.24
N ALA A 253 27.49 16.46 14.92
CA ALA A 253 28.12 17.41 14.01
C ALA A 253 27.48 18.81 14.09
N THR A 254 26.16 18.91 14.20
CA THR A 254 25.46 20.20 14.37
C THR A 254 25.71 20.82 15.75
N ALA A 255 25.92 20.00 16.78
CA ALA A 255 26.35 20.43 18.10
C ALA A 255 27.84 20.86 18.17
N GLY A 256 28.60 20.66 17.09
CA GLY A 256 30.03 20.99 17.01
C GLY A 256 30.97 19.88 17.49
N ASP A 257 30.44 18.74 17.95
CA ASP A 257 31.22 17.56 18.33
C ASP A 257 31.55 16.69 17.12
N TRP A 258 32.53 17.13 16.34
CA TRP A 258 32.99 16.41 15.15
C TRP A 258 33.79 15.14 15.46
N THR A 259 34.42 15.10 16.63
CA THR A 259 35.12 13.92 17.14
C THR A 259 34.13 12.79 17.42
N GLY A 260 33.06 13.04 18.18
CA GLY A 260 32.02 12.06 18.43
C GLY A 260 31.18 11.75 17.19
N ALA A 261 30.98 12.72 16.29
CA ALA A 261 30.34 12.45 14.99
C ALA A 261 31.16 11.46 14.15
N ARG A 262 32.49 11.56 14.16
CA ARG A 262 33.38 10.64 13.43
C ARG A 262 33.35 9.22 13.98
N GLU A 263 33.19 9.05 15.27
CA GLU A 263 33.00 7.72 15.88
C GLU A 263 31.71 7.08 15.40
N VAL A 264 30.59 7.81 15.42
CA VAL A 264 29.30 7.31 14.91
C VAL A 264 29.36 7.02 13.41
N ILE A 265 30.10 7.81 12.64
CA ILE A 265 30.33 7.53 11.21
C ILE A 265 31.07 6.20 11.01
N LYS A 266 32.06 5.85 11.85
CA LYS A 266 32.74 4.55 11.77
C LYS A 266 31.80 3.39 12.10
N ASP A 267 30.95 3.56 13.10
CA ASP A 267 29.94 2.55 13.45
C ASP A 267 28.94 2.35 12.30
N LEU A 268 28.54 3.44 11.65
CA LEU A 268 27.68 3.42 10.46
C LEU A 268 28.35 2.68 9.28
N GLN A 269 29.64 2.92 9.04
CA GLN A 269 30.42 2.22 8.01
C GLN A 269 30.47 0.71 8.27
N MET A 270 30.79 0.33 9.50
CA MET A 270 30.82 -1.09 9.91
C MET A 270 29.44 -1.76 9.75
N MET A 271 28.37 -1.05 10.09
CA MET A 271 27.00 -1.56 9.94
C MET A 271 26.60 -1.71 8.46
N ALA A 272 27.00 -0.76 7.60
CA ALA A 272 26.77 -0.83 6.16
C ALA A 272 27.50 -2.04 5.54
N GLU A 273 28.78 -2.23 5.87
CA GLU A 273 29.58 -3.37 5.39
C GLU A 273 29.01 -4.72 5.86
N THR A 274 28.59 -4.80 7.13
CA THR A 274 28.00 -6.02 7.69
C THR A 274 26.66 -6.33 7.05
N SER A 275 25.86 -5.30 6.79
CA SER A 275 24.56 -5.45 6.11
C SER A 275 24.73 -5.90 4.67
N LEU A 276 25.72 -5.36 3.94
CA LEU A 276 26.02 -5.72 2.55
C LEU A 276 26.36 -7.20 2.37
N ARG A 277 27.05 -7.79 3.36
CA ARG A 277 27.50 -9.19 3.33
C ARG A 277 26.56 -10.16 4.05
N GLY A 278 25.47 -9.66 4.62
CA GLY A 278 24.52 -10.43 5.41
C GLY A 278 23.29 -10.89 4.63
N PRO A 279 22.54 -11.87 5.16
CA PRO A 279 21.32 -12.39 4.51
C PRO A 279 20.23 -11.31 4.37
N ILE A 280 20.27 -10.27 5.21
CA ILE A 280 19.33 -9.14 5.18
C ILE A 280 19.30 -8.46 3.81
N MET A 281 20.45 -8.33 3.14
CA MET A 281 20.51 -7.62 1.86
C MET A 281 19.89 -8.42 0.71
N GLU A 282 20.17 -9.72 0.69
CA GLU A 282 19.59 -10.66 -0.28
C GLU A 282 18.08 -10.80 -0.08
N GLU A 283 17.61 -10.89 1.17
CA GLU A 283 16.20 -11.06 1.52
C GLU A 283 15.35 -9.80 1.22
N LEU A 284 15.88 -8.60 1.48
CA LEU A 284 15.12 -7.34 1.31
C LEU A 284 15.26 -6.71 -0.09
N PHE A 285 16.38 -6.94 -0.78
CA PHE A 285 16.68 -6.27 -2.05
C PHE A 285 17.02 -7.23 -3.20
N GLY A 286 17.13 -8.54 -2.93
CA GLY A 286 17.44 -9.55 -3.95
C GLY A 286 18.72 -9.22 -4.70
N ASN A 287 18.65 -9.26 -6.04
CA ASN A 287 19.76 -8.96 -6.95
C ASN A 287 19.74 -7.52 -7.53
N ARG A 288 19.13 -6.55 -6.83
CA ARG A 288 19.07 -5.16 -7.32
C ARG A 288 20.43 -4.47 -7.25
N LYS A 289 21.16 -4.47 -8.37
CA LYS A 289 22.52 -3.94 -8.52
C LYS A 289 22.70 -2.53 -7.94
N GLU A 290 21.73 -1.65 -8.14
CA GLU A 290 21.77 -0.26 -7.69
C GLU A 290 21.81 -0.16 -6.15
N ALA A 291 21.12 -1.05 -5.45
CA ALA A 291 21.12 -1.07 -3.98
C ALA A 291 22.49 -1.48 -3.42
N TYR A 292 23.13 -2.48 -4.05
CA TYR A 292 24.50 -2.88 -3.70
C TYR A 292 25.48 -1.75 -3.97
N MET A 293 25.37 -1.10 -5.13
CA MET A 293 26.22 0.05 -5.48
C MET A 293 26.06 1.21 -4.49
N LEU A 294 24.83 1.55 -4.07
CA LEU A 294 24.63 2.60 -3.05
C LEU A 294 25.25 2.23 -1.69
N MET A 295 25.13 0.98 -1.28
CA MET A 295 25.71 0.47 -0.04
C MET A 295 27.25 0.47 -0.08
N GLU A 296 27.84 0.12 -1.23
CA GLU A 296 29.28 0.17 -1.46
C GLU A 296 29.83 1.60 -1.49
N GLU A 297 29.06 2.56 -2.01
CA GLU A 297 29.49 3.97 -2.09
C GLU A 297 29.37 4.71 -0.74
N LEU A 298 28.45 4.31 0.13
CA LEU A 298 28.14 5.01 1.37
C LEU A 298 29.38 5.27 2.26
N PRO A 299 30.24 4.27 2.54
CA PRO A 299 31.41 4.49 3.40
C PRO A 299 32.35 5.58 2.90
N PHE A 300 32.60 5.61 1.58
CA PHE A 300 33.49 6.59 0.95
C PHE A 300 32.92 8.01 1.01
N LEU A 301 31.61 8.16 0.81
CA LEU A 301 30.94 9.45 0.88
C LEU A 301 30.97 10.03 2.30
N LEU A 302 30.74 9.18 3.31
CA LEU A 302 30.78 9.56 4.71
C LEU A 302 32.19 9.98 5.15
N GLU A 303 33.21 9.23 4.76
CA GLU A 303 34.60 9.55 5.09
C GLU A 303 35.03 10.89 4.49
N ARG A 304 34.67 11.13 3.22
CA ARG A 304 34.97 12.39 2.55
C ARG A 304 34.33 13.59 3.26
N VAL A 305 33.07 13.47 3.66
CA VAL A 305 32.36 14.53 4.39
C VAL A 305 33.00 14.78 5.77
N ALA A 306 33.38 13.72 6.48
CA ALA A 306 34.02 13.82 7.78
C ALA A 306 35.39 14.52 7.69
N ASP A 307 36.22 14.17 6.71
CA ASP A 307 37.54 14.76 6.53
C ASP A 307 37.47 16.24 6.10
N GLU A 308 36.56 16.60 5.21
CA GLU A 308 36.33 17.99 4.83
C GLU A 308 35.88 18.87 6.02
N ALA A 309 35.05 18.31 6.90
CA ALA A 309 34.58 19.01 8.10
C ALA A 309 35.70 19.23 9.13
N MET A 310 36.55 18.22 9.34
CA MET A 310 37.68 18.31 10.28
C MET A 310 38.75 19.30 9.81
N MET A 311 39.13 19.29 8.54
CA MET A 311 40.09 20.27 7.99
C MET A 311 39.60 21.73 8.12
N LYS A 312 38.27 21.95 8.12
CA LYS A 312 37.67 23.27 8.34
C LYS A 312 37.69 23.66 9.83
N SER A 313 37.40 22.71 10.72
CA SER A 313 37.46 22.91 12.17
C SER A 313 38.87 23.35 12.59
N GLU A 314 39.91 22.65 12.11
CA GLU A 314 41.31 22.96 12.40
C GLU A 314 41.75 24.33 11.83
N LYS A 315 41.33 24.68 10.60
CA LYS A 315 41.63 25.99 9.99
C LYS A 315 40.95 27.15 10.72
N ASN A 316 39.74 26.94 11.22
CA ASN A 316 39.03 27.96 12.00
C ASN A 316 39.64 28.12 13.39
N HIS A 317 40.03 27.02 14.04
CA HIS A 317 40.74 27.06 15.32
C HIS A 317 42.09 27.80 15.21
N ASN A 318 42.91 27.48 14.19
CA ASN A 318 44.19 28.17 13.97
C ASN A 318 44.06 29.66 13.60
N LYS A 319 42.99 30.05 12.89
CA LYS A 319 42.70 31.47 12.61
C LYS A 319 42.27 32.24 13.86
N GLN A 320 41.55 31.58 14.77
CA GLN A 320 41.13 32.19 16.04
C GLN A 320 42.32 32.39 16.97
N VAL A 321 43.17 31.37 17.13
CA VAL A 321 44.39 31.43 17.95
C VAL A 321 45.38 32.50 17.46
N ASN A 322 45.60 32.62 16.14
CA ASN A 322 46.47 33.66 15.59
C ASN A 322 45.90 35.08 15.73
N LYS A 323 44.56 35.23 15.79
CA LYS A 323 43.89 36.52 15.99
C LYS A 323 43.94 36.97 17.44
N ASP A 324 43.88 36.02 18.38
CA ASP A 324 44.03 36.28 19.81
C ASP A 324 45.49 36.51 20.23
N ALA A 325 46.46 35.93 19.51
CA ALA A 325 47.90 36.19 19.70
C ALA A 325 48.39 37.51 19.07
N SER A 326 47.58 38.16 18.22
CA SER A 326 47.89 39.45 17.58
C SER A 326 47.21 40.66 18.23
N ARG A 327 46.55 40.45 19.38
CA ARG A 327 45.94 41.47 20.25
C ARG A 327 46.73 41.56 21.54
#